data_AF-A0A832H400-F1
#
_entry.id   AF-A0A832H400-F1
#
_cell.length_a   1.000
_cell.length_b   1.000
_cell.length_c   1.000
_cell.angle_alpha   90.00
_cell.angle_beta   90.00
_cell.angle_gamma   90.00
#
_symmetry.space_group_name_H-M   'P 1'
#
loop_
_entity.id
_entity.type
_entity.pdbx_description
1 polymer ?
#
loop_
_entity_poly.entity_id
_entity_poly.type
_entity_poly.pdbx_seq_one_letter_code
_entity_poly.pdbx_strand_id
1 'polypeptide(L)'
;MGSGSACVIAVFSGFLWPALSGLAANTDLLHSSPKKFRFIEEFPLYRNVSAFFDALARLGLEGNTYLLIQDLSDNFADWSTFCHNHLVYALPIYTGTPIVGGIVWTRYVTQPISTTEYSRLFSVENAYWATNLEKLYWQLSELGISYVAVFDENLKRAMRESPLFEEVLAEPPYSLFRTRDFHPIAYANGSARVERVEARPNLVRIVLRAQPLQTYEVKVRMVAFPGFAATASPEPLLLAVSTFNPRVAEETSRVWGYPVGSRIPFLKLTVVPLSETTVIELRWSSRSWGDGVSLAALFAALVSIAAGALGRLAPPLILAKPSRR
;
A
#
# COMPACT_ATOMS: atom_id res chain seq x y z
N MET A 1 30.75 -14.57 30.32
CA MET A 1 29.37 -14.52 29.79
C MET A 1 29.04 -13.06 29.47
N GLY A 2 29.08 -12.65 28.20
CA GLY A 2 28.95 -11.21 27.87
C GLY A 2 28.79 -10.88 26.38
N SER A 3 28.35 -11.83 25.55
CA SER A 3 28.19 -11.61 24.10
C SER A 3 26.72 -11.59 23.62
N GLY A 4 25.75 -11.88 24.49
CA GLY A 4 24.33 -11.97 24.10
C GLY A 4 23.67 -10.63 23.81
N SER A 5 23.91 -9.61 24.62
CA SER A 5 23.19 -8.33 24.51
C SER A 5 23.67 -7.44 23.36
N ALA A 6 24.96 -7.48 23.01
CA ALA A 6 25.51 -6.70 21.91
C ALA A 6 25.02 -7.18 20.53
N CYS A 7 24.78 -8.50 20.38
CA CYS A 7 24.31 -9.10 19.13
C CYS A 7 22.84 -8.71 18.83
N VAL A 8 21.98 -8.69 19.84
CA VAL A 8 20.55 -8.33 19.68
C VAL A 8 20.37 -6.86 19.30
N ILE A 9 21.18 -5.96 19.88
CA ILE A 9 21.09 -4.51 19.60
C ILE A 9 21.63 -4.17 18.21
N ALA A 10 22.70 -4.84 17.75
CA ALA A 10 23.23 -4.68 16.40
C ALA A 10 22.27 -5.20 15.32
N VAL A 11 21.55 -6.30 15.59
CA VAL A 11 20.51 -6.83 14.70
C VAL A 11 19.29 -5.88 14.62
N PHE A 12 18.88 -5.27 15.73
CA PHE A 12 17.75 -4.32 15.73
C PHE A 12 18.06 -3.00 14.99
N SER A 13 19.23 -2.41 15.23
CA SER A 13 19.63 -1.13 14.63
C SER A 13 20.15 -1.26 13.20
N GLY A 14 20.81 -2.38 12.87
CA GLY A 14 21.38 -2.63 11.55
C GLY A 14 20.43 -3.27 10.53
N PHE A 15 19.38 -3.96 10.96
CA PHE A 15 18.51 -4.73 10.05
C PHE A 15 17.05 -4.26 10.03
N LEU A 16 16.42 -4.00 11.19
CA LEU A 16 15.00 -3.64 11.24
C LEU A 16 14.72 -2.20 10.81
N TRP A 17 15.59 -1.25 11.16
CA TRP A 17 15.44 0.13 10.72
C TRP A 17 15.64 0.28 9.19
N PRO A 18 16.68 -0.29 8.56
CA PRO A 18 16.79 -0.32 7.10
C PRO A 18 15.70 -1.13 6.41
N ALA A 19 15.19 -2.20 7.02
CA ALA A 19 14.07 -2.97 6.45
C ALA A 19 12.74 -2.19 6.49
N LEU A 20 12.42 -1.48 7.59
CA LEU A 20 11.20 -0.67 7.71
C LEU A 20 11.29 0.62 6.89
N SER A 21 12.45 1.30 6.91
CA SER A 21 12.70 2.45 6.03
C SER A 21 12.81 2.06 4.56
N GLY A 22 13.34 0.88 4.23
CA GLY A 22 13.38 0.33 2.88
C GLY A 22 12.01 -0.16 2.39
N LEU A 23 11.15 -0.64 3.30
CA LEU A 23 9.74 -0.90 3.00
C LEU A 23 9.02 0.41 2.66
N ALA A 24 9.15 1.44 3.50
CA ALA A 24 8.56 2.76 3.25
C ALA A 24 9.16 3.47 2.01
N ALA A 25 10.48 3.35 1.77
CA ALA A 25 11.16 4.02 0.66
C ALA A 25 10.78 3.46 -0.71
N ASN A 26 10.29 2.22 -0.74
CA ASN A 26 9.76 1.61 -1.95
C ASN A 26 8.23 1.71 -2.03
N THR A 27 7.53 2.29 -1.05
CA THR A 27 6.09 2.54 -1.14
C THR A 27 5.74 3.87 -1.81
N ASP A 28 4.53 3.94 -2.36
CA ASP A 28 3.93 5.15 -2.93
C ASP A 28 3.75 6.28 -1.90
N LEU A 29 3.90 5.99 -0.60
CA LEU A 29 3.89 7.00 0.48
C LEU A 29 5.02 8.01 0.32
N LEU A 30 6.25 7.56 0.01
CA LEU A 30 7.41 8.45 -0.01
C LEU A 30 7.66 9.14 -1.35
N HIS A 31 6.74 9.04 -2.31
CA HIS A 31 6.92 9.63 -3.63
C HIS A 31 6.88 11.18 -3.59
N SER A 32 8.02 11.78 -3.28
CA SER A 32 8.31 13.23 -3.32
C SER A 32 9.54 13.53 -4.18
N SER A 33 10.02 12.54 -4.93
CA SER A 33 11.28 12.63 -5.65
C SER A 33 11.12 13.39 -6.97
N PRO A 34 11.86 14.49 -7.20
CA PRO A 34 12.01 15.10 -8.51
C PRO A 34 12.98 14.32 -9.41
N LYS A 35 13.31 13.06 -9.08
CA LYS A 35 14.19 12.21 -9.92
C LYS A 35 13.49 11.89 -11.23
N LYS A 36 13.70 12.80 -12.19
CA LYS A 36 13.79 12.60 -13.63
C LYS A 36 13.01 11.37 -14.10
N PHE A 37 11.70 11.53 -14.23
CA PHE A 37 10.95 10.83 -15.26
C PHE A 37 11.72 11.07 -16.56
N ARG A 38 12.50 10.09 -17.03
CA ARG A 38 12.92 10.10 -18.42
C ARG A 38 11.65 9.79 -19.20
N PHE A 39 10.90 10.85 -19.52
CA PHE A 39 9.94 10.82 -20.60
C PHE A 39 10.76 10.54 -21.85
N ILE A 40 10.81 9.28 -22.25
CA ILE A 40 11.41 8.93 -23.51
C ILE A 40 10.22 8.81 -24.46
N GLU A 41 9.97 9.88 -25.20
CA GLU A 41 9.06 9.89 -26.36
C GLU A 41 9.43 8.78 -27.38
N GLU A 42 10.65 8.25 -27.27
CA GLU A 42 11.20 7.11 -28.03
C GLU A 42 10.74 5.74 -27.50
N PHE A 43 9.97 5.65 -26.40
CA PHE A 43 9.39 4.37 -25.98
C PHE A 43 8.40 3.88 -27.05
N PRO A 44 8.61 2.69 -27.64
CA PRO A 44 7.65 2.09 -28.54
C PRO A 44 6.36 1.91 -27.73
N LEU A 45 5.26 2.57 -28.14
CA LEU A 45 3.95 2.68 -27.45
C LEU A 45 3.71 3.97 -26.64
N TYR A 46 4.65 4.94 -26.55
CA TYR A 46 4.40 6.22 -25.85
C TYR A 46 3.09 6.88 -26.29
N ARG A 47 2.88 7.02 -27.60
CA ARG A 47 1.67 7.65 -28.18
C ARG A 47 0.39 6.90 -27.79
N ASN A 48 0.44 5.57 -27.80
CA ASN A 48 -0.71 4.71 -27.50
C ASN A 48 -1.05 4.78 -26.00
N VAL A 49 -0.04 4.67 -25.12
CA VAL A 49 -0.21 4.80 -23.67
C VAL A 49 -0.70 6.20 -23.30
N SER A 50 -0.15 7.25 -23.92
CA SER A 50 -0.61 8.63 -23.72
C SER A 50 -2.06 8.80 -24.17
N ALA A 51 -2.43 8.28 -25.34
CA ALA A 51 -3.81 8.33 -25.82
C ALA A 51 -4.79 7.62 -24.89
N PHE A 52 -4.41 6.44 -24.37
CA PHE A 52 -5.19 5.73 -23.35
C PHE A 52 -5.34 6.57 -22.07
N PHE A 53 -4.29 7.24 -21.60
CA PHE A 53 -4.35 8.11 -20.42
C PHE A 53 -5.20 9.37 -20.64
N ASP A 54 -5.10 9.99 -21.81
CA ASP A 54 -5.94 11.13 -22.19
C ASP A 54 -7.41 10.72 -22.31
N ALA A 55 -7.68 9.53 -22.84
CA ALA A 55 -9.02 8.95 -22.87
C ALA A 55 -9.54 8.64 -21.47
N LEU A 56 -8.69 8.09 -20.59
CA LEU A 56 -9.02 7.79 -19.20
C LEU A 56 -9.34 9.06 -18.40
N ALA A 57 -8.55 10.12 -18.56
CA ALA A 57 -8.79 11.41 -17.92
C ALA A 57 -10.12 12.03 -18.37
N ARG A 58 -10.48 11.89 -19.65
CA ARG A 58 -11.77 12.33 -20.19
C ARG A 58 -12.95 11.48 -19.72
N LEU A 59 -12.74 10.19 -19.50
CA LEU A 59 -13.77 9.27 -19.01
C LEU A 59 -14.24 9.66 -17.60
N GLY A 60 -13.35 10.21 -16.76
CA GLY A 60 -13.70 10.70 -15.43
C GLY A 60 -14.11 9.58 -14.47
N LEU A 61 -13.13 8.79 -14.01
CA LEU A 61 -13.40 7.69 -13.08
C LEU A 61 -13.94 8.18 -11.73
N GLU A 62 -14.69 7.32 -11.07
CA GLU A 62 -15.23 7.58 -9.73
C GLU A 62 -14.11 7.65 -8.66
N GLY A 63 -14.15 8.64 -7.75
CA GLY A 63 -13.04 8.96 -6.85
C GLY A 63 -12.84 8.06 -5.61
N ASN A 64 -13.76 7.12 -5.33
CA ASN A 64 -13.66 6.19 -4.19
C ASN A 64 -13.34 4.75 -4.64
N THR A 65 -12.50 4.55 -5.65
CA THR A 65 -12.08 3.21 -6.05
C THR A 65 -10.66 3.22 -6.61
N TYR A 66 -10.00 2.07 -6.62
CA TYR A 66 -8.72 1.90 -7.28
C TYR A 66 -8.89 1.53 -8.76
N LEU A 67 -7.94 1.96 -9.57
CA LEU A 67 -7.69 1.48 -10.92
C LEU A 67 -6.50 0.51 -10.89
N LEU A 68 -6.72 -0.76 -11.22
CA LEU A 68 -5.65 -1.73 -11.44
C LEU A 68 -5.16 -1.62 -12.88
N ILE A 69 -3.85 -1.45 -13.08
CA ILE A 69 -3.23 -1.42 -14.41
C ILE A 69 -2.29 -2.60 -14.56
N GLN A 70 -2.41 -3.34 -15.66
CA GLN A 70 -1.48 -4.42 -15.98
C GLN A 70 -0.13 -3.84 -16.47
N ASP A 71 1.00 -4.40 -16.02
CA ASP A 71 2.33 -3.90 -16.36
C ASP A 71 2.78 -4.32 -17.77
N LEU A 72 3.19 -3.34 -18.58
CA LEU A 72 3.69 -3.53 -19.94
C LEU A 72 5.20 -3.83 -19.99
N SER A 73 5.92 -3.71 -18.86
CA SER A 73 7.38 -3.73 -18.79
C SER A 73 8.01 -4.93 -19.48
N ASP A 74 7.46 -6.12 -19.33
CA ASP A 74 8.21 -7.32 -19.75
C ASP A 74 7.91 -7.71 -21.19
N ASN A 75 6.74 -7.35 -21.70
CA ASN A 75 6.29 -7.70 -23.04
C ASN A 75 6.69 -6.66 -24.10
N PHE A 76 7.09 -5.45 -23.67
CA PHE A 76 7.40 -4.34 -24.56
C PHE A 76 8.70 -3.57 -24.23
N ALA A 77 9.39 -3.88 -23.12
CA ALA A 77 10.69 -3.26 -22.86
C ALA A 77 11.84 -4.00 -23.55
N ASP A 78 12.67 -3.23 -24.24
CA ASP A 78 14.06 -3.60 -24.46
C ASP A 78 14.84 -3.32 -23.16
N TRP A 79 15.04 -4.38 -22.36
CA TRP A 79 15.80 -4.33 -21.11
C TRP A 79 17.26 -3.91 -21.26
N SER A 80 17.79 -3.91 -22.49
CA SER A 80 19.16 -3.46 -22.76
C SER A 80 19.26 -1.94 -22.91
N THR A 81 18.15 -1.25 -23.21
CA THR A 81 18.17 0.17 -23.61
C THR A 81 17.15 1.05 -22.89
N PHE A 82 15.97 0.53 -22.55
CA PHE A 82 14.84 1.29 -22.00
C PHE A 82 14.32 0.63 -20.72
N CYS A 83 15.05 0.83 -19.63
CA CYS A 83 14.61 0.41 -18.32
C CYS A 83 13.53 1.38 -17.82
N HIS A 84 12.32 0.84 -17.65
CA HIS A 84 11.22 1.38 -16.85
C HIS A 84 10.33 2.45 -17.51
N ASN A 85 9.13 2.03 -17.93
CA ASN A 85 8.05 2.96 -18.26
C ASN A 85 7.46 3.52 -16.95
N HIS A 86 7.82 4.76 -16.61
CA HIS A 86 7.33 5.45 -15.42
C HIS A 86 6.12 6.37 -15.70
N LEU A 87 5.48 6.31 -16.88
CA LEU A 87 4.33 7.18 -17.18
C LEU A 87 3.11 6.87 -16.30
N VAL A 88 2.95 5.60 -15.90
CA VAL A 88 1.86 5.16 -15.00
C VAL A 88 1.89 5.90 -13.66
N TYR A 89 3.07 6.30 -13.16
CA TYR A 89 3.21 7.03 -11.89
C TYR A 89 2.57 8.42 -11.90
N ALA A 90 2.49 9.06 -13.06
CA ALA A 90 1.89 10.38 -13.17
C ALA A 90 0.36 10.29 -13.32
N LEU A 91 -0.18 9.12 -13.65
CA LEU A 91 -1.59 8.96 -13.94
C LEU A 91 -2.52 9.33 -12.78
N PRO A 92 -2.23 9.03 -11.49
CA PRO A 92 -3.07 9.48 -10.38
C PRO A 92 -3.17 11.01 -10.28
N ILE A 93 -2.15 11.74 -10.74
CA ILE A 93 -2.15 13.21 -10.77
C ILE A 93 -3.11 13.71 -11.85
N TYR A 94 -3.18 13.03 -12.99
CA TYR A 94 -4.03 13.41 -14.12
C TYR A 94 -5.48 12.95 -13.98
N THR A 95 -5.71 11.75 -13.44
CA THR A 95 -7.06 11.16 -13.32
C THR A 95 -7.71 11.45 -11.97
N GLY A 96 -6.93 11.83 -10.95
CA GLY A 96 -7.40 11.93 -9.57
C GLY A 96 -7.80 10.58 -8.95
N THR A 97 -7.53 9.46 -9.65
CA THR A 97 -7.88 8.11 -9.20
C THR A 97 -6.63 7.40 -8.67
N PRO A 98 -6.70 6.81 -7.48
CA PRO A 98 -5.62 5.95 -6.97
C PRO A 98 -5.38 4.74 -7.88
N ILE A 99 -4.11 4.44 -8.16
CA ILE A 99 -3.72 3.35 -9.06
C ILE A 99 -2.99 2.27 -8.28
N VAL A 100 -3.24 1.02 -8.67
CA VAL A 100 -2.52 -0.17 -8.22
C VAL A 100 -2.00 -0.93 -9.44
N GLY A 101 -0.84 -1.59 -9.31
CA GLY A 101 -0.21 -2.28 -10.45
C GLY A 101 0.49 -1.34 -11.44
N GLY A 102 0.86 -1.85 -12.61
CA GLY A 102 1.48 -1.11 -13.71
C GLY A 102 2.91 -0.66 -13.44
N ILE A 103 3.54 -1.18 -12.38
CA ILE A 103 4.86 -0.76 -11.93
C ILE A 103 5.69 -1.95 -11.42
N VAL A 104 6.82 -2.18 -12.06
CA VAL A 104 7.84 -3.14 -11.62
C VAL A 104 8.45 -2.72 -10.29
N TRP A 105 8.62 -3.67 -9.36
CA TRP A 105 9.32 -3.51 -8.08
C TRP A 105 8.80 -2.44 -7.11
N THR A 106 7.68 -1.77 -7.38
CA THR A 106 7.12 -0.75 -6.46
C THR A 106 6.30 -1.40 -5.36
N ARG A 107 6.61 -0.98 -4.13
CA ARG A 107 5.99 -1.46 -2.90
C ARG A 107 4.76 -0.68 -2.48
N TYR A 108 3.68 -0.65 -3.25
CA TYR A 108 2.47 0.09 -2.86
C TYR A 108 2.07 -0.11 -1.38
N VAL A 109 1.41 0.86 -0.76
CA VAL A 109 0.73 0.62 0.52
C VAL A 109 -0.29 -0.51 0.39
N THR A 110 -0.64 -0.94 -0.80
CA THR A 110 -1.38 -2.15 -1.09
C THR A 110 -0.50 -3.37 -1.41
N GLN A 111 0.81 -3.44 -1.11
CA GLN A 111 1.74 -4.28 -1.90
C GLN A 111 1.61 -5.81 -1.89
N PRO A 112 1.04 -6.55 -0.92
CA PRO A 112 1.03 -8.01 -1.11
C PRO A 112 0.25 -8.45 -2.37
N ILE A 113 -0.49 -7.54 -2.99
CA ILE A 113 -1.58 -7.75 -3.96
C ILE A 113 -1.50 -6.78 -5.15
N SER A 114 -0.36 -6.15 -5.43
CA SER A 114 -0.26 -5.17 -6.54
C SER A 114 0.72 -5.60 -7.63
N THR A 115 1.22 -6.83 -7.58
CA THR A 115 2.17 -7.36 -8.57
C THR A 115 1.44 -7.62 -9.88
N THR A 116 1.76 -6.87 -10.92
CA THR A 116 1.21 -7.05 -12.27
C THR A 116 2.28 -7.40 -13.32
N GLU A 117 3.44 -7.88 -12.85
CA GLU A 117 4.61 -8.24 -13.66
C GLU A 117 4.37 -9.55 -14.45
N TYR A 118 5.14 -9.79 -15.52
CA TYR A 118 5.23 -11.06 -16.25
C TYR A 118 3.89 -11.71 -16.66
N SER A 119 2.93 -10.95 -17.19
CA SER A 119 1.59 -11.46 -17.57
C SER A 119 0.80 -12.05 -16.40
N ARG A 120 0.99 -11.46 -15.22
CA ARG A 120 0.25 -11.81 -14.01
C ARG A 120 -0.55 -10.62 -13.51
N LEU A 121 -1.61 -10.90 -12.77
CA LEU A 121 -2.22 -9.97 -11.83
C LEU A 121 -2.16 -10.64 -10.45
N PHE A 122 -1.80 -9.89 -9.41
CA PHE A 122 -1.69 -10.43 -8.05
C PHE A 122 -0.72 -11.62 -7.94
N SER A 123 0.37 -11.62 -8.73
CA SER A 123 1.30 -12.77 -8.82
C SER A 123 0.68 -14.08 -9.34
N VAL A 124 -0.51 -14.02 -9.92
CA VAL A 124 -1.23 -15.15 -10.53
C VAL A 124 -1.34 -14.93 -12.04
N GLU A 125 -1.07 -15.97 -12.82
CA GLU A 125 -1.10 -15.95 -14.28
C GLU A 125 -2.44 -15.44 -14.82
N ASN A 126 -2.39 -14.55 -15.82
CA ASN A 126 -3.60 -14.06 -16.50
C ASN A 126 -4.45 -15.18 -17.09
N ALA A 127 -3.83 -16.27 -17.55
CA ALA A 127 -4.54 -17.46 -18.04
C ALA A 127 -5.39 -18.13 -16.94
N TYR A 128 -4.91 -18.13 -15.69
CA TYR A 128 -5.70 -18.60 -14.56
C TYR A 128 -6.89 -17.67 -14.31
N TRP A 129 -6.67 -16.35 -14.32
CA TRP A 129 -7.74 -15.39 -14.13
C TRP A 129 -8.80 -15.44 -15.22
N ALA A 130 -8.39 -15.58 -16.49
CA ALA A 130 -9.29 -15.72 -17.62
C ALA A 130 -10.23 -16.94 -17.48
N THR A 131 -9.77 -18.00 -16.82
CA THR A 131 -10.59 -19.20 -16.53
C THR A 131 -11.31 -19.16 -15.18
N ASN A 132 -11.03 -18.17 -14.33
CA ASN A 132 -11.55 -18.06 -12.96
C ASN A 132 -12.02 -16.64 -12.64
N LEU A 133 -12.79 -16.02 -13.55
CA LEU A 133 -13.20 -14.61 -13.43
C LEU A 133 -14.00 -14.29 -12.18
N GLU A 134 -14.79 -15.22 -11.65
CA GLU A 134 -15.50 -15.03 -10.37
C GLU A 134 -14.53 -14.81 -9.20
N LYS A 135 -13.40 -15.53 -9.18
CA LYS A 135 -12.37 -15.37 -8.16
C LYS A 135 -11.64 -14.05 -8.32
N LEU A 136 -11.32 -13.66 -9.56
CA LEU A 136 -10.76 -12.35 -9.85
C LEU A 136 -11.72 -11.25 -9.37
N TYR A 137 -13.00 -11.34 -9.71
CA TYR A 137 -14.02 -10.38 -9.29
C TYR A 137 -14.12 -10.24 -7.77
N TRP A 138 -14.16 -11.36 -7.05
CA TRP A 138 -14.20 -11.36 -5.59
C TRP A 138 -12.93 -10.73 -4.99
N GLN A 139 -11.76 -11.02 -5.56
CA GLN A 139 -10.51 -10.40 -5.16
C GLN A 139 -10.54 -8.88 -5.39
N LEU A 140 -10.97 -8.41 -6.55
CA LEU A 140 -11.13 -6.98 -6.84
C LEU A 140 -12.06 -6.30 -5.84
N SER A 141 -13.15 -6.98 -5.44
CA SER A 141 -14.07 -6.51 -4.40
C SER A 141 -13.38 -6.33 -3.06
N GLU A 142 -12.67 -7.36 -2.56
CA GLU A 142 -11.95 -7.27 -1.28
C GLU A 142 -10.93 -6.12 -1.25
N LEU A 143 -10.38 -5.78 -2.42
CA LEU A 143 -9.34 -4.76 -2.60
C LEU A 143 -9.86 -3.36 -2.95
N GLY A 144 -11.15 -3.21 -3.26
CA GLY A 144 -11.71 -1.90 -3.61
C GLY A 144 -11.35 -1.44 -5.01
N ILE A 145 -11.12 -2.38 -5.93
CA ILE A 145 -10.79 -2.13 -7.32
C ILE A 145 -12.06 -2.30 -8.15
N SER A 146 -12.51 -1.22 -8.79
CA SER A 146 -13.66 -1.28 -9.72
C SER A 146 -13.25 -1.17 -11.17
N TYR A 147 -12.01 -0.73 -11.44
CA TYR A 147 -11.51 -0.55 -12.79
C TYR A 147 -10.24 -1.35 -13.01
N VAL A 148 -10.16 -2.07 -14.12
CA VAL A 148 -8.99 -2.89 -14.49
C VAL A 148 -8.60 -2.61 -15.93
N ALA A 149 -7.40 -2.07 -16.15
CA ALA A 149 -6.81 -1.88 -17.46
C ALA A 149 -5.93 -3.09 -17.82
N VAL A 150 -6.32 -3.83 -18.85
CA VAL A 150 -5.70 -5.09 -19.27
C VAL A 150 -5.21 -4.97 -20.72
N PHE A 151 -4.03 -5.50 -21.03
CA PHE A 151 -3.56 -5.62 -22.41
C PHE A 151 -3.54 -7.08 -22.91
N ASP A 152 -3.51 -8.07 -22.01
CA ASP A 152 -3.54 -9.50 -22.33
C ASP A 152 -4.82 -9.89 -23.10
N GLU A 153 -4.68 -10.42 -24.31
CA GLU A 153 -5.83 -10.72 -25.19
C GLU A 153 -6.76 -11.81 -24.66
N ASN A 154 -6.22 -12.82 -23.97
CA ASN A 154 -7.02 -13.91 -23.42
C ASN A 154 -7.87 -13.41 -22.26
N LEU A 155 -7.28 -12.61 -21.38
CA LEU A 155 -8.00 -12.00 -20.27
C LEU A 155 -9.01 -10.96 -20.77
N LYS A 156 -8.66 -10.12 -21.75
CA LYS A 156 -9.60 -9.19 -22.40
C LYS A 156 -10.83 -9.92 -22.97
N ARG A 157 -10.61 -10.99 -23.74
CA ARG A 157 -11.71 -11.79 -24.31
C ARG A 157 -12.60 -12.37 -23.21
N ALA A 158 -12.00 -13.00 -22.21
CA ALA A 158 -12.76 -13.59 -21.10
C ALA A 158 -13.57 -12.54 -20.35
N MET A 159 -13.00 -11.36 -20.07
CA MET A 159 -13.70 -10.28 -19.38
C MET A 159 -14.86 -9.71 -20.20
N ARG A 160 -14.70 -9.55 -21.52
CA ARG A 160 -15.80 -9.12 -22.42
C ARG A 160 -16.97 -10.11 -22.46
N GLU A 161 -16.70 -11.39 -22.36
CA GLU A 161 -17.71 -12.46 -22.40
C GLU A 161 -18.42 -12.64 -21.05
N SER A 162 -17.91 -12.03 -19.97
CA SER A 162 -18.43 -12.19 -18.63
C SER A 162 -19.40 -11.06 -18.23
N PRO A 163 -20.55 -11.37 -17.59
CA PRO A 163 -21.45 -10.34 -17.07
C PRO A 163 -20.92 -9.63 -15.81
N LEU A 164 -19.74 -10.04 -15.31
CA LEU A 164 -19.09 -9.44 -14.13
C LEU A 164 -18.33 -8.17 -14.48
N PHE A 165 -18.09 -7.91 -15.77
CA PHE A 165 -17.27 -6.82 -16.26
C PHE A 165 -17.93 -6.14 -17.44
N GLU A 166 -17.68 -4.85 -17.58
CA GLU A 166 -18.13 -4.02 -18.70
C GLU A 166 -16.92 -3.31 -19.28
N GLU A 167 -16.65 -3.48 -20.58
CA GLU A 167 -15.60 -2.73 -21.27
C GLU A 167 -16.06 -1.28 -21.48
N VAL A 168 -15.43 -0.35 -20.78
CA VAL A 168 -15.82 1.08 -20.77
C VAL A 168 -14.88 1.95 -21.61
N LEU A 169 -13.68 1.45 -21.95
CA LEU A 169 -12.74 2.11 -22.85
C LEU A 169 -11.86 1.07 -23.53
N ALA A 170 -11.71 1.17 -24.85
CA ALA A 170 -10.79 0.35 -25.62
C ALA A 170 -9.86 1.27 -26.41
N GLU A 171 -8.68 1.55 -25.85
CA GLU A 171 -7.67 2.41 -26.48
C GLU A 171 -6.31 1.71 -26.34
N PRO A 172 -5.67 1.27 -27.45
CA PRO A 172 -4.45 0.49 -27.38
C PRO A 172 -3.37 1.12 -26.49
N PRO A 173 -2.58 0.34 -25.73
CA PRO A 173 -2.57 -1.13 -25.70
C PRO A 173 -3.64 -1.74 -24.78
N TYR A 174 -4.41 -0.92 -24.07
CA TYR A 174 -5.28 -1.38 -22.98
C TYR A 174 -6.76 -1.43 -23.38
N SER A 175 -7.47 -2.35 -22.75
CA SER A 175 -8.91 -2.25 -22.55
C SER A 175 -9.17 -2.01 -21.07
N LEU A 176 -10.01 -1.04 -20.76
CA LEU A 176 -10.49 -0.74 -19.42
C LEU A 176 -11.82 -1.43 -19.18
N PHE A 177 -11.86 -2.25 -18.15
CA PHE A 177 -13.06 -2.92 -17.68
C PHE A 177 -13.50 -2.34 -16.35
N ARG A 178 -14.79 -2.04 -16.24
CA ARG A 178 -15.47 -1.72 -14.99
C ARG A 178 -16.11 -2.98 -14.42
N THR A 179 -15.98 -3.22 -13.12
CA THR A 179 -16.70 -4.30 -12.43
C THR A 179 -18.20 -3.99 -12.40
N ARG A 180 -19.04 -5.03 -12.44
CA ARG A 180 -20.50 -4.89 -12.36
C ARG A 180 -20.94 -4.09 -11.12
N ASP A 181 -20.41 -4.44 -9.96
CA ASP A 181 -20.67 -3.73 -8.70
C ASP A 181 -19.52 -2.76 -8.41
N PHE A 182 -19.84 -1.59 -7.84
CA PHE A 182 -18.83 -0.64 -7.41
C PHE A 182 -18.14 -1.10 -6.13
N HIS A 183 -16.81 -1.11 -6.15
CA HIS A 183 -15.98 -1.56 -5.03
C HIS A 183 -15.26 -0.37 -4.37
N PRO A 184 -15.77 0.16 -3.24
CA PRO A 184 -15.25 1.39 -2.64
C PRO A 184 -13.90 1.20 -1.92
N ILE A 185 -13.01 2.21 -1.94
CA ILE A 185 -11.81 2.23 -1.09
C ILE A 185 -12.21 2.33 0.38
N ALA A 186 -13.08 3.29 0.71
CA ALA A 186 -13.61 3.45 2.06
C ALA A 186 -15.14 3.29 2.08
N TYR A 187 -15.62 2.55 3.07
CA TYR A 187 -17.05 2.33 3.29
C TYR A 187 -17.35 2.24 4.79
N ALA A 188 -18.59 2.56 5.16
CA ALA A 188 -19.06 2.52 6.53
C ALA A 188 -20.16 1.46 6.69
N ASN A 189 -20.38 1.00 7.92
CA ASN A 189 -21.47 0.09 8.25
C ASN A 189 -22.75 0.82 8.67
N GLY A 190 -23.86 0.08 8.71
CA GLY A 190 -25.15 0.58 9.20
C GLY A 190 -25.73 1.69 8.32
N SER A 191 -26.22 2.75 8.94
CA SER A 191 -26.81 3.91 8.26
C SER A 191 -25.80 4.97 7.82
N ALA A 192 -24.52 4.80 8.14
CA ALA A 192 -23.47 5.74 7.75
C ALA A 192 -23.07 5.56 6.28
N ARG A 193 -22.73 6.67 5.62
CA ARG A 193 -22.31 6.70 4.22
C ARG A 193 -21.01 7.47 4.06
N VAL A 194 -20.08 6.91 3.30
CA VAL A 194 -18.92 7.65 2.80
C VAL A 194 -19.36 8.40 1.54
N GLU A 195 -19.41 9.73 1.61
CA GLU A 195 -19.84 10.58 0.50
C GLU A 195 -18.71 10.88 -0.47
N ARG A 196 -17.51 11.06 0.07
CA ARG A 196 -16.34 11.42 -0.72
C ARG A 196 -15.09 10.83 -0.11
N VAL A 197 -14.22 10.33 -0.97
CA VAL A 197 -12.83 10.00 -0.63
C VAL A 197 -11.93 10.81 -1.53
N GLU A 198 -10.92 11.41 -0.93
CA GLU A 198 -9.82 12.05 -1.62
C GLU A 198 -8.54 11.39 -1.15
N ALA A 199 -7.81 10.79 -2.09
CA ALA A 199 -6.56 10.14 -1.84
C ALA A 199 -5.44 10.92 -2.54
N ARG A 200 -4.48 11.38 -1.74
CA ARG A 200 -3.25 12.04 -2.17
C ARG A 200 -2.06 11.27 -1.57
N PRO A 201 -0.84 11.45 -2.10
CA PRO A 201 0.35 10.94 -1.42
C PRO A 201 0.36 11.38 0.05
N ASN A 202 0.42 10.41 0.97
CA ASN A 202 0.41 10.60 2.43
C ASN A 202 -0.86 11.17 3.08
N LEU A 203 -1.96 11.30 2.34
CA LEU A 203 -3.21 11.81 2.89
C LEU A 203 -4.40 11.10 2.27
N VAL A 204 -5.21 10.46 3.10
CA VAL A 204 -6.56 10.02 2.72
C VAL A 204 -7.57 10.81 3.51
N ARG A 205 -8.43 11.54 2.82
CA ARG A 205 -9.52 12.33 3.41
C ARG A 205 -10.86 11.69 3.08
N ILE A 206 -11.65 11.40 4.09
CA ILE A 206 -12.94 10.69 4.01
C ILE A 206 -14.02 11.62 4.56
N VAL A 207 -15.06 11.90 3.77
CA VAL A 207 -16.26 12.61 4.23
C VAL A 207 -17.32 11.58 4.61
N LEU A 208 -17.59 11.48 5.90
CA LEU A 208 -18.56 10.55 6.49
C LEU A 208 -19.85 11.31 6.81
N ARG A 209 -20.98 10.88 6.24
CA ARG A 209 -22.32 11.28 6.67
C ARG A 209 -22.90 10.19 7.56
N ALA A 210 -23.28 10.51 8.79
CA ALA A 210 -23.79 9.54 9.74
C ALA A 210 -24.65 10.21 10.83
N GLN A 211 -25.46 9.45 11.56
CA GLN A 211 -26.25 10.02 12.67
C GLN A 211 -25.32 10.33 13.86
N PRO A 212 -25.45 11.49 14.52
CA PRO A 212 -24.65 11.81 15.69
C PRO A 212 -24.84 10.80 16.83
N LEU A 213 -23.81 10.64 17.67
CA LEU A 213 -23.82 9.85 18.90
C LEU A 213 -24.04 8.33 18.70
N GLN A 214 -23.83 7.83 17.49
CA GLN A 214 -23.82 6.40 17.18
C GLN A 214 -22.43 5.91 16.80
N THR A 215 -22.14 4.63 17.07
CA THR A 215 -20.86 4.02 16.72
C THR A 215 -20.88 3.45 15.32
N TYR A 216 -19.91 3.86 14.50
CA TYR A 216 -19.71 3.34 13.16
C TYR A 216 -18.31 2.76 12.99
N GLU A 217 -18.22 1.73 12.16
CA GLU A 217 -16.95 1.23 11.63
C GLU A 217 -16.76 1.72 10.20
N VAL A 218 -15.73 2.51 9.98
CA VAL A 218 -15.27 2.90 8.64
C VAL A 218 -14.10 1.99 8.26
N LYS A 219 -14.34 1.12 7.28
CA LYS A 219 -13.32 0.23 6.72
C LYS A 219 -12.66 0.93 5.54
N VAL A 220 -11.34 0.96 5.55
CA VAL A 220 -10.52 1.57 4.50
C VAL A 220 -9.63 0.48 3.92
N ARG A 221 -9.81 0.18 2.63
CA ARG A 221 -9.05 -0.83 1.88
C ARG A 221 -7.66 -0.30 1.53
N MET A 222 -6.90 -0.06 2.59
CA MET A 222 -5.55 0.47 2.60
C MET A 222 -4.84 -0.21 3.76
N VAL A 223 -3.63 -0.73 3.52
CA VAL A 223 -2.87 -1.41 4.57
C VAL A 223 -2.56 -0.43 5.68
N ALA A 224 -2.70 -0.90 6.91
CA ALA A 224 -2.32 -0.20 8.12
C ALA A 224 -0.80 -0.19 8.27
N PHE A 225 -0.13 0.63 7.47
CA PHE A 225 1.30 0.89 7.63
C PHE A 225 1.55 1.71 8.91
N PRO A 226 2.64 1.43 9.64
CA PRO A 226 3.09 2.31 10.72
C PRO A 226 3.27 3.76 10.22
N GLY A 227 2.87 4.73 11.05
CA GLY A 227 3.03 6.17 10.76
C GLY A 227 1.77 6.90 10.30
N PHE A 228 0.65 6.20 10.09
CA PHE A 228 -0.65 6.85 9.90
C PHE A 228 -1.20 7.43 11.21
N ALA A 229 -1.54 8.71 11.20
CA ALA A 229 -2.33 9.37 12.23
C ALA A 229 -3.72 9.68 11.68
N ALA A 230 -4.76 9.34 12.45
CA ALA A 230 -6.14 9.69 12.13
C ALA A 230 -6.56 10.92 12.93
N THR A 231 -7.16 11.89 12.24
CA THR A 231 -7.79 13.06 12.85
C THR A 231 -9.17 13.23 12.25
N ALA A 232 -10.08 13.88 12.97
CA ALA A 232 -11.43 14.13 12.47
C ALA A 232 -11.93 15.52 12.84
N SER A 233 -12.74 16.10 11.95
CA SER A 233 -13.34 17.42 12.11
C SER A 233 -14.81 17.41 11.66
N PRO A 234 -15.76 17.87 12.48
CA PRO A 234 -15.60 18.23 13.90
C PRO A 234 -15.04 17.07 14.73
N GLU A 235 -14.40 17.37 15.87
CA GLU A 235 -13.83 16.35 16.74
C GLU A 235 -14.94 15.39 17.21
N PRO A 236 -14.81 14.08 16.96
CA PRO A 236 -15.81 13.10 17.35
C PRO A 236 -15.68 12.76 18.84
N LEU A 237 -16.73 12.18 19.42
CA LEU A 237 -16.66 11.64 20.78
C LEU A 237 -15.62 10.51 20.88
N LEU A 238 -15.45 9.76 19.79
CA LEU A 238 -14.45 8.70 19.67
C LEU A 238 -13.91 8.64 18.24
N LEU A 239 -12.59 8.54 18.13
CA LEU A 239 -11.88 8.12 16.93
C LEU A 239 -10.79 7.13 17.34
N ALA A 240 -10.94 5.86 16.97
CA ALA A 240 -9.95 4.82 17.23
C ALA A 240 -9.51 4.15 15.93
N VAL A 241 -8.21 3.93 15.79
CA VAL A 241 -7.61 3.22 14.66
C VAL A 241 -7.33 1.78 15.06
N SER A 242 -7.77 0.85 14.23
CA SER A 242 -7.57 -0.59 14.37
C SER A 242 -7.38 -1.21 12.97
N THR A 243 -7.36 -2.53 12.89
CA THR A 243 -7.22 -3.25 11.62
C THR A 243 -8.36 -4.23 11.36
N PHE A 244 -8.58 -4.55 10.09
CA PHE A 244 -9.37 -5.68 9.65
C PHE A 244 -8.58 -6.44 8.58
N ASN A 245 -8.85 -7.74 8.42
CA ASN A 245 -8.08 -8.58 7.50
C ASN A 245 -8.99 -9.15 6.42
N PRO A 246 -9.08 -8.55 5.21
CA PRO A 246 -9.65 -9.23 4.08
C PRO A 246 -8.89 -10.52 3.79
N ARG A 247 -9.56 -11.45 3.13
CA ARG A 247 -8.92 -12.64 2.59
C ARG A 247 -8.54 -12.31 1.16
N VAL A 248 -7.26 -12.36 0.83
CA VAL A 248 -6.80 -12.09 -0.53
C VAL A 248 -5.92 -13.23 -1.01
N ALA A 249 -6.04 -13.63 -2.27
CA ALA A 249 -5.10 -14.57 -2.86
C ALA A 249 -3.80 -13.83 -3.23
N GLU A 250 -2.68 -14.21 -2.63
CA GLU A 250 -1.41 -13.49 -2.74
C GLU A 250 -0.39 -14.17 -3.67
N GLU A 251 -0.34 -15.51 -3.69
CA GLU A 251 0.75 -16.21 -4.36
C GLU A 251 0.29 -17.49 -5.04
N THR A 252 0.64 -17.72 -6.30
CA THR A 252 0.59 -19.06 -6.87
C THR A 252 1.63 -19.92 -6.15
N SER A 253 1.20 -20.92 -5.38
CA SER A 253 2.11 -21.84 -4.73
C SER A 253 3.05 -22.46 -5.75
N ARG A 254 4.36 -22.28 -5.57
CA ARG A 254 5.39 -22.92 -6.41
C ARG A 254 5.34 -24.46 -6.36
N VAL A 255 4.65 -25.03 -5.37
CA VAL A 255 4.52 -26.47 -5.15
C VAL A 255 3.23 -27.02 -5.78
N TRP A 256 2.14 -26.25 -5.73
CA TRP A 256 0.80 -26.74 -6.09
C TRP A 256 0.18 -26.06 -7.30
N GLY A 257 0.73 -24.95 -7.80
CA GLY A 257 0.18 -24.21 -8.93
C GLY A 257 -1.14 -23.47 -8.64
N TYR A 258 -1.53 -23.33 -7.37
CA TYR A 258 -2.77 -22.68 -6.94
C TYR A 258 -2.51 -21.44 -6.06
N PRO A 259 -3.39 -20.42 -6.11
CA PRO A 259 -3.28 -19.25 -5.24
C PRO A 259 -3.39 -19.60 -3.74
N VAL A 260 -2.48 -19.08 -2.93
CA VAL A 260 -2.45 -19.17 -1.47
C VAL A 260 -3.02 -17.87 -0.92
N GLY A 261 -3.98 -18.00 0.01
CA GLY A 261 -4.62 -16.85 0.64
C GLY A 261 -3.84 -16.33 1.85
N SER A 262 -3.78 -15.01 1.97
CA SER A 262 -3.16 -14.32 3.11
C SER A 262 -4.10 -13.31 3.74
N ARG A 263 -3.74 -12.90 4.96
CA ARG A 263 -4.45 -11.89 5.75
C ARG A 263 -3.64 -10.61 5.74
N ILE A 264 -4.19 -9.57 5.14
CA ILE A 264 -3.53 -8.27 5.05
C ILE A 264 -4.18 -7.31 6.04
N PRO A 265 -3.44 -6.62 6.92
CA PRO A 265 -4.03 -5.74 7.91
C PRO A 265 -4.46 -4.42 7.26
N PHE A 266 -5.71 -4.30 6.84
CA PHE A 266 -6.31 -3.07 6.34
C PHE A 266 -6.83 -2.18 7.48
N LEU A 267 -6.91 -0.87 7.24
CA LEU A 267 -7.30 0.13 8.24
C LEU A 267 -8.80 0.06 8.58
N LYS A 268 -9.11 0.05 9.87
CA LYS A 268 -10.47 0.18 10.39
C LYS A 268 -10.53 1.31 11.40
N LEU A 269 -11.46 2.24 11.18
CA LEU A 269 -11.70 3.37 12.08
C LEU A 269 -13.01 3.13 12.83
N THR A 270 -12.98 3.24 14.15
CA THR A 270 -14.19 3.31 14.97
C THR A 270 -14.47 4.77 15.26
N VAL A 271 -15.63 5.26 14.84
CA VAL A 271 -16.00 6.68 14.93
C VAL A 271 -17.35 6.85 15.61
N VAL A 272 -17.42 7.77 16.58
CA VAL A 272 -18.68 8.23 17.18
C VAL A 272 -18.82 9.74 16.91
N PRO A 273 -19.53 10.14 15.83
CA PRO A 273 -19.55 11.54 15.39
C PRO A 273 -20.44 12.40 16.30
N LEU A 274 -20.07 13.66 16.49
CA LEU A 274 -20.90 14.65 17.20
C LEU A 274 -21.82 15.45 16.27
N SER A 275 -21.63 15.31 14.95
CA SER A 275 -22.40 16.03 13.93
C SER A 275 -22.74 15.10 12.78
N GLU A 276 -23.69 15.49 11.94
CA GLU A 276 -24.13 14.66 10.82
C GLU A 276 -23.03 14.42 9.78
N THR A 277 -22.04 15.31 9.69
CA THR A 277 -20.95 15.24 8.72
C THR A 277 -19.61 15.34 9.45
N THR A 278 -18.80 14.28 9.33
CA THR A 278 -17.46 14.23 9.89
C THR A 278 -16.45 14.01 8.78
N VAL A 279 -15.45 14.89 8.71
CA VAL A 279 -14.30 14.74 7.82
C VAL A 279 -13.20 14.03 8.59
N ILE A 280 -12.77 12.86 8.11
CA ILE A 280 -11.68 12.08 8.69
C ILE A 280 -10.46 12.22 7.79
N GLU A 281 -9.32 12.63 8.35
CA GLU A 281 -8.04 12.67 7.66
C GLU A 281 -7.08 11.63 8.23
N LEU A 282 -6.63 10.73 7.36
CA LEU A 282 -5.55 9.78 7.61
C LEU A 282 -4.28 10.33 6.99
N ARG A 283 -3.36 10.81 7.82
CA ARG A 283 -2.10 11.41 7.37
C ARG A 283 -0.95 10.48 7.71
N TRP A 284 -0.19 10.10 6.70
CA TRP A 284 1.04 9.35 6.92
C TRP A 284 2.20 10.30 7.20
N SER A 285 3.05 9.89 8.13
CA SER A 285 4.31 10.55 8.45
C SER A 285 5.42 9.50 8.53
N SER A 286 6.57 9.82 7.96
CA SER A 286 7.78 9.01 8.10
C SER A 286 8.28 8.96 9.55
N ARG A 287 7.83 9.90 10.40
CA ARG A 287 8.02 9.88 11.84
C ARG A 287 6.83 9.19 12.49
N SER A 288 7.05 7.99 13.02
CA SER A 288 6.06 7.20 13.73
C SER A 288 6.30 7.17 15.25
N TRP A 289 5.29 6.80 16.03
CA TRP A 289 5.47 6.49 17.46
C TRP A 289 6.47 5.34 17.66
N GLY A 290 6.53 4.40 16.70
CA GLY A 290 7.51 3.32 16.66
C GLY A 290 8.94 3.86 16.60
N ASP A 291 9.18 4.94 15.88
CA ASP A 291 10.51 5.57 15.80
C ASP A 291 10.91 6.15 17.15
N GLY A 292 9.97 6.74 17.88
CA GLY A 292 10.20 7.24 19.24
C GLY A 292 10.57 6.11 20.21
N VAL A 293 9.85 4.98 20.14
CA VAL A 293 10.16 3.78 20.96
C VAL A 293 11.51 3.18 20.57
N SER A 294 11.81 3.07 19.27
CA SER A 294 13.08 2.56 18.78
C SER A 294 14.25 3.48 19.15
N LEU A 295 14.07 4.80 19.08
CA LEU A 295 15.06 5.79 19.49
C LEU A 295 15.29 5.72 21.01
N ALA A 296 14.23 5.61 21.80
CA ALA A 296 14.31 5.45 23.25
C ALA A 296 15.02 4.14 23.64
N ALA A 297 14.71 3.04 22.95
CA ALA A 297 15.38 1.75 23.14
C ALA A 297 16.87 1.84 22.77
N LEU A 298 17.21 2.54 21.68
CA LEU A 298 18.59 2.81 21.30
C LEU A 298 19.33 3.65 22.35
N PHE A 299 18.71 4.72 22.86
CA PHE A 299 19.29 5.53 23.93
C PHE A 299 19.49 4.72 25.22
N ALA A 300 18.50 3.92 25.63
CA ALA A 300 18.60 3.04 26.79
C ALA A 300 19.72 2.00 26.63
N ALA A 301 19.89 1.45 25.43
CA ALA A 301 20.97 0.55 25.08
C ALA A 301 22.35 1.24 25.16
N LEU A 302 22.48 2.44 24.59
CA LEU A 302 23.73 3.22 24.63
C LEU A 302 24.12 3.63 26.06
N VAL A 303 23.16 4.06 26.89
CA VAL A 303 23.38 4.38 28.31
C VAL A 303 23.85 3.14 29.07
N SER A 304 23.26 1.98 28.79
CA SER A 304 23.65 0.70 29.42
C SER A 304 25.07 0.26 29.03
N ILE A 305 25.47 0.49 27.77
CA ILE A 305 26.85 0.24 27.31
C ILE A 305 27.83 1.21 27.98
N ALA A 306 27.50 2.50 28.05
CA ALA A 306 28.32 3.52 28.70
C ALA A 306 28.51 3.24 30.21
N ALA A 307 27.44 2.88 30.91
CA ALA A 307 27.50 2.47 32.32
C ALA A 307 28.35 1.21 32.53
N GLY A 308 28.22 0.22 31.63
CA GLY A 308 29.04 -0.99 31.66
C GLY A 308 30.52 -0.73 31.36
N ALA A 309 30.84 0.22 30.48
CA ALA A 309 32.21 0.62 30.17
C ALA A 309 32.85 1.41 31.33
N LEU A 310 32.10 2.33 31.95
CA LEU A 310 32.54 3.09 33.12
C LEU A 310 32.72 2.19 34.35
N GLY A 311 31.83 1.21 34.56
CA GLY A 311 31.97 0.21 35.63
C GLY A 311 33.17 -0.73 35.46
N ARG A 312 33.65 -0.93 34.22
CA ARG A 312 34.88 -1.69 33.92
C ARG A 312 36.16 -0.86 34.04
N LEU A 313 36.05 0.47 34.10
CA LEU A 313 37.16 1.40 34.31
C LEU A 313 37.32 1.80 35.78
N ALA A 314 36.42 1.36 36.67
CA ALA A 314 36.63 1.49 38.11
C ALA A 314 37.82 0.60 38.53
N PRO A 315 38.91 1.17 39.09
CA PRO A 315 40.04 0.37 39.53
C PRO A 315 39.59 -0.61 40.62
N PRO A 316 40.13 -1.84 40.66
CA PRO A 316 39.82 -2.76 41.74
C PRO A 316 40.24 -2.13 43.07
N LEU A 317 39.34 -2.14 44.05
CA LEU A 317 39.65 -1.80 45.43
C LEU A 317 40.83 -2.67 45.89
N ILE A 318 42.00 -2.04 46.02
CA ILE A 318 43.20 -2.68 46.57
C ILE A 318 42.89 -2.98 48.03
N LEU A 319 42.51 -4.23 48.31
CA LEU A 319 42.45 -4.80 49.65
C LEU A 319 43.89 -4.91 50.17
N ALA A 320 44.33 -3.90 50.92
CA ALA A 320 45.57 -3.95 51.68
C ALA A 320 45.49 -5.11 52.69
N LYS A 321 46.39 -6.09 52.58
CA LYS A 321 46.57 -7.15 53.57
C LYS A 321 47.05 -6.50 54.89
N PRO A 322 46.37 -6.71 56.03
CA PRO A 322 46.96 -6.37 57.32
C PRO A 322 48.07 -7.38 57.65
N SER A 323 49.24 -6.86 58.00
CA SER A 323 50.39 -7.65 58.48
C SER A 323 50.04 -8.37 59.78
N ARG A 324 50.31 -9.68 59.84
CA ARG A 324 50.22 -10.46 61.08
C ARG A 324 51.31 -10.00 62.06
N ARG A 325 50.90 -9.58 63.25
CA ARG A 325 51.65 -9.77 64.50
C ARG A 325 51.05 -10.98 65.21
#